data_AF-A0A4V0X919-F1
#
_entry.id   AF-A0A4V0X919-F1
#
_cell.length_a   1.000
_cell.length_b   1.000
_cell.length_c   1.000
_cell.angle_alpha   90.00
_cell.angle_beta   90.00
_cell.angle_gamma   90.00
#
_symmetry.space_group_name_H-M   'P 1'
#
loop_
_entity.id
_entity.type
_entity.pdbx_description
1 polymer ?
#
loop_
_entity_poly.entity_id
_entity_poly.type
_entity_poly.pdbx_seq_one_letter_code
_entity_poly.pdbx_strand_id
1 'polypeptide(L)' 'MHYIIGLARNARLQQMTELVELAMKDAYQRSGLKQREVGEFVYAAQSWQRERRVITRLEYGEQRAPTRATW' A
#
# COMPACT_ATOMS: atom_id res chain seq x y z
N MET A 1 -1.19 -22.12 3.10
CA MET A 1 -0.56 -20.79 3.20
C MET A 1 -1.66 -19.76 3.04
N HIS A 2 -1.89 -18.89 4.03
CA HIS A 2 -2.93 -17.84 3.95
C HIS A 2 -2.25 -16.50 3.74
N TYR A 3 -2.51 -15.88 2.59
CA TYR A 3 -2.10 -14.51 2.32
C TYR A 3 -3.35 -13.61 2.31
N ILE A 4 -3.20 -12.38 2.78
CA ILE A 4 -4.28 -11.39 2.78
C ILE A 4 -3.81 -10.20 1.94
N ILE A 5 -4.64 -9.83 0.98
CA ILE A 5 -4.43 -8.71 0.05
C ILE A 5 -5.44 -7.62 0.42
N GLY A 6 -4.99 -6.38 0.52
CA GLY A 6 -5.88 -5.22 0.61
C GLY A 6 -6.41 -4.96 2.02
N LEU A 7 -5.58 -4.36 2.86
CA LEU A 7 -5.99 -3.78 4.15
C LEU A 7 -5.61 -2.29 4.20
N ALA A 8 -5.91 -1.57 3.13
CA ALA A 8 -5.56 -0.15 2.92
C ALA A 8 -6.18 0.84 3.94
N ARG A 9 -6.81 0.36 5.02
CA ARG A 9 -7.41 1.20 6.08
C ARG A 9 -7.05 0.74 7.49
N ASN A 10 -6.11 -0.20 7.65
CA ASN A 10 -5.67 -0.61 8.98
C ASN A 10 -4.51 0.28 9.43
N ALA A 11 -4.73 1.10 10.46
CA ALA A 11 -3.74 2.04 10.98
C ALA A 11 -2.40 1.36 11.34
N ARG A 12 -2.41 0.11 11.86
CA ARG A 12 -1.16 -0.62 12.13
C ARG A 12 -0.41 -0.98 10.87
N LEU A 13 -1.12 -1.41 9.82
CA LEU A 13 -0.48 -1.73 8.55
C LEU A 13 0.03 -0.47 7.86
N GLN A 14 -0.69 0.64 8.01
CA GLN A 14 -0.26 1.94 7.50
C GLN A 14 1.02 2.41 8.18
N GLN A 15 1.17 2.23 9.50
CA GLN A 15 2.43 2.49 10.20
C GLN A 15 3.57 1.61 9.67
N MET A 16 3.31 0.34 9.36
CA MET A 16 4.33 -0.55 8.78
C MET A 16 4.74 -0.14 7.36
N THR A 17 3.84 0.48 6.59
CA THR A 17 4.10 0.93 5.23
C THR A 17 4.56 2.38 5.13
N GLU A 18 4.51 3.15 6.22
CA GLU A 18 4.78 4.60 6.24
C GLU A 18 6.17 4.94 5.70
N LEU A 19 7.19 4.15 6.08
CA LEU A 19 8.56 4.35 5.58
C LEU A 19 8.66 4.12 4.06
N VAL A 20 7.92 3.12 3.55
CA VAL A 20 7.88 2.82 2.12
C VAL A 20 7.13 3.92 1.37
N GLU A 21 6.01 4.39 1.90
CA GLU A 21 5.25 5.52 1.33
C GLU A 21 6.10 6.79 1.29
N LEU A 22 6.90 7.08 2.33
CA LEU A 22 7.81 8.20 2.37
C LEU A 22 8.91 8.07 1.30
N ALA A 23 9.51 6.88 1.16
CA ALA A 23 10.51 6.61 0.12
C ALA A 23 9.92 6.74 -1.29
N MET A 24 8.68 6.28 -1.50
CA MET A 24 7.97 6.43 -2.77
C MET A 24 7.65 7.89 -3.07
N LYS A 25 7.28 8.69 -2.06
CA LYS A 25 7.08 10.14 -2.21
C LYS A 25 8.37 10.83 -2.65
N ASP A 26 9.48 10.53 -1.98
CA ASP A 26 10.79 11.07 -2.35
C ASP A 26 11.22 10.65 -3.76
N ALA A 27 10.98 9.39 -4.13
CA ALA A 27 11.26 8.90 -5.48
C ALA A 27 10.39 9.58 -6.55
N TYR A 28 9.11 9.83 -6.25
CA TYR A 28 8.21 10.59 -7.10
C TYR A 28 8.66 12.04 -7.25
N GLN A 29 9.08 12.69 -6.16
CA GLN A 29 9.59 14.08 -6.20
C GLN A 29 10.86 14.20 -7.05
N ARG A 30 11.75 13.19 -7.01
CA ARG A 30 12.98 13.20 -7.82
C ARG A 30 12.75 12.86 -9.29
N SER A 31 11.82 11.95 -9.59
CA SER A 31 11.65 11.42 -10.96
C SER A 31 10.45 12.00 -11.71
N GLY A 32 9.43 12.50 -11.01
CA GLY A 32 8.12 12.82 -11.58
C GLY A 32 7.34 11.59 -12.09
N LEU A 33 7.87 10.38 -11.89
CA LEU A 33 7.28 9.15 -12.41
C LEU A 33 6.43 8.48 -11.34
N LYS A 34 5.30 7.91 -11.75
CA LYS A 34 4.43 7.13 -10.87
C LYS A 34 5.20 5.95 -10.26
N GLN A 35 5.20 5.88 -8.93
CA GLN A 35 5.84 4.82 -8.15
C GLN A 35 4.84 3.72 -7.82
N ARG A 36 5.27 2.46 -7.91
CA ARG A 36 4.47 1.28 -7.57
C ARG A 36 5.36 0.27 -6.87
N GLU A 37 5.02 -0.04 -5.63
CA GLU A 37 5.78 -0.98 -4.79
C GLU A 37 4.87 -2.08 -4.27
N VAL A 38 5.39 -3.30 -4.20
CA VAL A 38 4.71 -4.44 -3.59
C VAL A 38 5.54 -4.88 -2.39
N GLY A 39 4.98 -4.71 -1.20
CA GLY A 39 5.59 -5.15 0.05
C GLY A 39 4.92 -6.41 0.56
N GLU A 40 5.71 -7.33 1.14
CA GLU A 40 5.18 -8.41 1.96
C GLU A 40 5.72 -8.32 3.38
N PHE A 41 4.86 -8.59 4.36
CA PHE A 41 5.26 -8.67 5.76
C PHE A 41 4.35 -9.64 6.51
N VAL A 42 4.86 -10.16 7.63
CA VAL A 42 4.08 -11.04 8.50
C VAL A 42 3.34 -10.19 9.52
N TYR A 43 2.04 -10.42 9.67
CA TYR A 43 1.20 -9.71 10.63
C TYR A 43 0.20 -10.65 11.29
N ALA A 44 0.05 -10.53 12.60
CA ALA A 44 -1.05 -11.11 13.37
C ALA A 44 -1.93 -9.99 13.90
N ALA A 45 -3.16 -9.92 13.41
CA ALA A 45 -4.18 -9.15 14.11
C ALA A 45 -4.49 -9.85 15.45
N GLN A 46 -4.86 -9.09 16.49
CA GLN A 46 -5.23 -9.66 17.80
C GLN A 46 -6.40 -10.65 17.71
N SER A 47 -7.24 -10.55 16.67
CA SER A 47 -8.35 -11.46 16.40
C SER A 47 -7.95 -12.72 15.62
N TRP A 48 -6.69 -12.89 15.24
CA TRP A 48 -6.22 -14.04 14.47
C TRP A 48 -5.48 -15.03 15.36
N GLN A 49 -5.84 -16.31 15.23
CA GLN A 49 -5.17 -17.40 15.95
C GLN A 49 -3.71 -17.65 15.48
N ARG A 50 -3.33 -17.14 14.31
CA ARG A 50 -2.02 -17.36 13.69
C ARG A 50 -1.60 -16.14 12.87
N GLU A 51 -0.30 -15.94 12.80
CA GLU A 51 0.34 -14.97 11.91
C GLU A 51 0.02 -15.29 10.44
N ARG A 52 -0.16 -14.24 9.63
CA ARG A 52 -0.41 -14.38 8.20
C ARG A 52 0.50 -13.44 7.43
N ARG A 53 0.87 -13.85 6.22
CA ARG A 53 1.56 -12.96 5.28
C ARG A 53 0.57 -11.97 4.72
N VAL A 54 0.83 -10.69 4.94
CA VAL A 54 0.10 -9.57 4.35
C VAL A 54 0.91 -9.08 3.16
N ILE A 55 0.28 -9.08 2.00
CA ILE A 55 0.85 -8.51 0.77
C ILE A 55 0.15 -7.19 0.55
N THR A 56 0.91 -6.11 0.57
CA THR A 56 0.43 -4.77 0.29
C THR A 56 0.96 -4.27 -1.04
N ARG A 57 0.11 -3.60 -1.79
CA ARG A 57 0.50 -2.89 -3.01
C ARG A 57 0.30 -1.42 -2.75
N LEU A 58 1.40 -0.68 -2.79
CA LEU A 58 1.42 0.76 -2.65
C LEU A 58 1.53 1.37 -4.06
N GLU A 59 0.75 2.40 -4.32
CA GLU A 59 0.90 3.22 -5.51
C GLU A 59 0.99 4.68 -5.08
N TYR A 60 2.03 5.38 -5.54
CA TYR A 60 2.21 6.79 -5.29
C TYR A 60 2.38 7.53 -6.62
N GLY A 61 1.55 8.53 -6.87
CA GLY A 61 1.62 9.39 -8.05
C GLY A 61 0.29 10.10 -8.30
N GLU A 62 0.24 10.92 -9.35
CA GLU A 62 -0.97 11.66 -9.70
C GLU A 62 -2.19 10.74 -9.80
N GLN A 63 -3.17 11.00 -8.92
CA GLN A 63 -4.53 10.52 -9.09
C GLN A 63 -5.10 11.27 -10.29
N ARG A 64 -5.03 10.66 -11.47
CA ARG A 64 -5.78 11.15 -12.62
C ARG A 64 -7.24 11.21 -12.21
N ALA A 65 -7.80 12.41 -12.16
CA ALA A 65 -9.22 12.60 -11.87
C ALA A 65 -10.05 11.74 -12.83
N PRO A 66 -11.12 11.07 -12.36
CA PRO A 66 -12.00 10.35 -13.26
C PRO A 66 -12.62 11.36 -14.22
N THR A 67 -12.16 11.39 -15.47
CA THR A 67 -12.83 12.14 -16.53
C THR A 67 -14.23 11.56 -16.67
N ARG A 68 -15.23 12.36 -16.31
CA ARG A 68 -16.65 12.00 -16.33
C ARG A 68 -17.05 11.70 -17.78
N ALA A 69 -17.17 10.43 -18.14
CA ALA A 69 -17.75 10.01 -19.41
C ALA A 69 -19.25 10.34 -19.37
N THR A 70 -19.68 11.34 -20.13
CA THR A 70 -21.08 11.55 -20.49
C THR A 70 -21.48 10.48 -21.51
N TRP A 71 -22.58 9.77 -21.19
CA TRP A 71 -23.19 8.70 -21.98
C TRP A 71 -23.62 9.13 -23.39
#